data_AF-A0A7L5ABH5-F1
#
_entry.id   AF-A0A7L5ABH5-F1
#
_cell.length_a   1.000
_cell.length_b   1.000
_cell.length_c   1.000
_cell.angle_alpha   90.00
_cell.angle_beta   90.00
_cell.angle_gamma   90.00
#
_symmetry.space_group_name_H-M   'P 1'
#
loop_
_entity.id
_entity.type
_entity.pdbx_description
1 polymer ?
#
loop_
_entity_poly.entity_id
_entity_poly.type
_entity_poly.pdbx_seq_one_letter_code
_entity_poly.pdbx_strand_id
1 'polypeptide(L)'
;MLDVHPPHGATHSWRDFFIHIVTITIGLLIALSLEGTVEWLHHRHIVHEARENIRREIEQNDKAAKENLGYLQENIDNVDANVVKIRSLRTDKNALNNSELLFRFRWSDLSDSAWRSARDTGALALMPTEEVTRYAESYGLQELALHQEVTTLVYETELAAPLMVEKDPAALNPEDVHELLKGAAITTIRLSTLKQLVMQLEKSYAELLQKQAA
;
A
#
# COMPACT_ATOMS: atom_id res chain seq x y z
N MET A 1 -6.61 -35.86 -84.40
CA MET A 1 -6.48 -34.39 -84.30
C MET A 1 -6.75 -34.02 -82.86
N LEU A 2 -5.71 -33.66 -82.13
CA LEU A 2 -5.80 -33.28 -80.71
C LEU A 2 -5.93 -31.76 -80.69
N ASP A 3 -7.13 -31.26 -80.44
CA ASP A 3 -7.36 -29.82 -80.22
C ASP A 3 -6.75 -29.42 -78.88
N VAL A 4 -5.49 -28.97 -78.93
CA VAL A 4 -4.85 -28.27 -77.82
C VAL A 4 -5.55 -26.92 -77.67
N HIS A 5 -6.43 -26.83 -76.67
CA HIS A 5 -6.95 -25.55 -76.21
C HIS A 5 -5.80 -24.78 -75.54
N PRO A 6 -5.53 -23.51 -75.92
CA PRO A 6 -4.55 -22.70 -75.20
C PRO A 6 -5.06 -22.47 -73.77
N PRO A 7 -4.26 -22.76 -72.73
CA PRO A 7 -4.64 -22.47 -71.36
C PRO A 7 -4.23 -21.03 -71.03
N HIS A 8 -4.96 -20.04 -71.52
CA HIS A 8 -4.64 -18.63 -71.25
C HIS A 8 -5.94 -17.93 -70.86
N GLY A 9 -6.31 -17.87 -69.59
CA GLY A 9 -5.52 -17.31 -68.50
C GLY A 9 -6.10 -15.93 -68.24
N ALA A 10 -6.73 -15.74 -67.09
CA ALA A 10 -7.46 -14.52 -66.73
C ALA A 10 -6.66 -13.27 -67.16
N THR A 11 -7.22 -12.50 -68.09
CA THR A 11 -6.69 -11.19 -68.45
C THR A 11 -6.90 -10.30 -67.23
N HIS A 12 -5.93 -10.32 -66.30
CA HIS A 12 -5.90 -9.39 -65.18
C HIS A 12 -5.77 -7.98 -65.76
N SER A 13 -6.91 -7.30 -65.89
CA SER A 13 -6.94 -5.87 -66.19
C SER A 13 -6.32 -5.15 -65.00
N TRP A 14 -5.51 -4.11 -65.25
CA TRP A 14 -5.01 -3.23 -64.19
C TRP A 14 -6.14 -2.73 -63.28
N ARG A 15 -7.33 -2.54 -63.86
CA ARG A 15 -8.55 -2.19 -63.12
C ARG A 15 -8.90 -3.26 -62.08
N ASP A 16 -8.89 -4.54 -62.44
CA ASP A 16 -9.22 -5.63 -61.53
C ASP A 16 -8.15 -5.76 -60.44
N PHE A 17 -6.88 -5.58 -60.78
CA PHE A 17 -5.79 -5.55 -59.82
C PHE A 17 -5.96 -4.43 -58.77
N PHE A 18 -6.27 -3.20 -59.21
CA PHE A 18 -6.55 -2.09 -58.30
C PHE A 18 -7.80 -2.32 -57.44
N ILE A 19 -8.86 -2.90 -57.99
CA ILE A 19 -10.06 -3.24 -57.22
C ILE A 19 -9.72 -4.23 -56.12
N HIS A 20 -8.96 -5.29 -56.40
CA HIS A 20 -8.55 -6.27 -55.39
C HIS A 20 -7.71 -5.64 -54.28
N ILE A 21 -6.73 -4.79 -54.63
CA ILE A 21 -5.92 -4.07 -53.63
C ILE A 21 -6.81 -3.17 -52.76
N VAL A 22 -7.73 -2.42 -53.36
CA VAL A 22 -8.66 -1.55 -52.63
C VAL A 22 -9.54 -2.36 -51.70
N THR A 23 -10.09 -3.49 -52.17
CA THR A 23 -10.92 -4.38 -51.34
C THR A 23 -10.14 -4.95 -50.15
N ILE A 24 -8.92 -5.45 -50.35
CA ILE A 24 -8.06 -5.94 -49.26
C ILE A 24 -7.72 -4.80 -48.29
N THR A 25 -7.36 -3.63 -48.82
CA THR A 25 -7.03 -2.45 -48.01
C THR A 25 -8.22 -2.02 -47.15
N ILE A 26 -9.43 -1.99 -47.72
CA ILE A 26 -10.65 -1.66 -46.97
C ILE A 26 -10.89 -2.70 -45.87
N GLY A 27 -10.75 -4.00 -46.17
CA GLY A 27 -10.88 -5.05 -45.16
C GLY A 27 -9.91 -4.89 -43.99
N LEU A 28 -8.63 -4.60 -44.29
CA LEU A 28 -7.60 -4.35 -43.28
C LEU A 28 -7.87 -3.07 -42.48
N LEU A 29 -8.29 -1.98 -43.12
CA LEU A 29 -8.63 -0.73 -42.44
C LEU A 29 -9.81 -0.90 -41.49
N ILE A 30 -10.83 -1.66 -41.88
CA ILE A 30 -11.98 -1.96 -41.02
C ILE A 30 -11.53 -2.79 -39.82
N ALA A 31 -10.72 -3.83 -40.03
CA ALA A 31 -10.20 -4.67 -38.96
C ALA A 31 -9.41 -3.86 -37.92
N LEU A 32 -8.44 -3.04 -38.38
CA LEU A 32 -7.62 -2.18 -37.52
C LEU A 32 -8.46 -1.12 -36.80
N SER A 33 -9.47 -0.55 -37.46
CA SER A 33 -10.34 0.47 -36.85
C SER A 33 -11.20 -0.12 -35.74
N LEU A 34 -11.72 -1.33 -35.93
CA LEU A 34 -12.51 -2.03 -34.91
C LEU A 34 -11.64 -2.42 -33.71
N GLU A 35 -10.46 -2.97 -33.96
CA GLU A 35 -9.48 -3.31 -32.93
C GLU A 35 -9.11 -2.08 -32.10
N GLY A 36 -8.71 -0.98 -32.75
CA GLY A 36 -8.35 0.25 -32.05
C GLY A 36 -9.53 0.88 -31.26
N THR A 37 -10.77 0.72 -31.74
CA THR A 37 -11.95 1.22 -31.01
C THR A 37 -12.22 0.40 -29.75
N VAL A 38 -12.16 -0.94 -29.84
CA VAL A 38 -12.37 -1.83 -28.70
C VAL A 38 -11.27 -1.64 -27.66
N GLU A 39 -10.01 -1.55 -28.10
CA GLU A 39 -8.87 -1.30 -27.22
C GLU A 39 -8.99 0.05 -26.49
N TRP A 40 -9.39 1.10 -27.20
CA TRP A 40 -9.63 2.42 -26.59
C TRP A 40 -10.73 2.38 -25.51
N LEU A 41 -11.85 1.69 -25.77
CA LEU A 41 -12.91 1.50 -24.78
C LEU A 41 -12.43 0.69 -23.57
N HIS A 42 -11.66 -0.37 -23.81
CA HIS A 42 -11.11 -1.22 -22.77
C HIS A 42 -10.14 -0.46 -21.87
N HIS A 43 -9.23 0.32 -22.44
CA HIS A 43 -8.30 1.18 -21.70
C HIS A 43 -9.04 2.17 -20.79
N ARG A 44 -10.08 2.81 -21.32
CA ARG A 44 -10.90 3.74 -20.53
C ARG A 44 -11.62 3.04 -19.38
N HIS A 45 -12.12 1.83 -19.60
CA HIS A 45 -12.78 1.04 -18.56
C HIS A 45 -11.81 0.65 -17.44
N ILE A 46 -10.65 0.08 -17.79
CA ILE A 46 -9.60 -0.31 -16.82
C ILE A 46 -9.16 0.89 -15.97
N VAL A 47 -8.88 2.04 -16.61
CA VAL A 47 -8.45 3.25 -15.90
C VAL A 47 -9.56 3.75 -14.96
N HIS A 48 -10.81 3.74 -15.39
CA HIS A 48 -11.94 4.16 -14.55
C HIS A 48 -12.12 3.25 -13.34
N GLU A 49 -12.09 1.92 -13.54
CA GLU A 49 -12.20 0.96 -12.45
C GLU A 49 -11.05 1.09 -11.45
N ALA A 50 -9.81 1.21 -11.94
CA ALA A 50 -8.64 1.40 -11.10
C ALA A 50 -8.73 2.69 -10.26
N ARG A 51 -9.15 3.81 -10.85
CA ARG A 51 -9.36 5.07 -10.11
C ARG A 51 -10.40 4.93 -9.01
N GLU A 52 -11.53 4.31 -9.30
CA GLU A 52 -12.60 4.11 -8.33
C GLU A 52 -12.18 3.17 -7.18
N ASN A 53 -11.43 2.11 -7.49
CA ASN A 53 -10.88 1.21 -6.48
C ASN A 53 -9.84 1.92 -5.60
N ILE A 54 -8.89 2.64 -6.20
CA ILE A 54 -7.86 3.40 -5.48
C ILE A 54 -8.50 4.46 -4.59
N ARG A 55 -9.50 5.21 -5.09
CA ARG A 55 -10.23 6.21 -4.30
C ARG A 55 -10.88 5.60 -3.07
N ARG A 56 -11.62 4.50 -3.23
CA ARG A 56 -12.25 3.80 -2.11
C ARG A 56 -11.24 3.29 -1.09
N GLU A 57 -10.11 2.75 -1.55
CA GLU A 57 -9.02 2.32 -0.68
C GLU A 57 -8.42 3.49 0.11
N ILE A 58 -8.17 4.63 -0.54
CA ILE A 58 -7.69 5.85 0.14
C ILE A 58 -8.70 6.37 1.16
N GLU A 59 -10.01 6.35 0.87
CA GLU A 59 -11.04 6.77 1.84
C GLU A 59 -11.10 5.88 3.08
N GLN A 60 -10.85 4.58 2.91
CA GLN A 60 -10.78 3.63 4.02
C GLN A 60 -9.48 3.80 4.81
N ASN A 61 -8.36 3.94 4.12
CA ASN A 61 -7.06 4.15 4.73
C ASN A 61 -6.96 5.50 5.46
N ASP A 62 -7.61 6.55 4.96
CA ASP A 62 -7.70 7.86 5.63
C ASP A 62 -8.41 7.73 6.99
N LYS A 63 -9.51 6.98 7.05
CA LYS A 63 -10.21 6.69 8.31
C LYS A 63 -9.32 5.89 9.26
N ALA A 64 -8.68 4.83 8.78
CA ALA A 64 -7.77 4.01 9.57
C ALA A 64 -6.55 4.82 10.07
N ALA A 65 -5.97 5.69 9.24
CA ALA A 65 -4.87 6.57 9.61
C ALA A 65 -5.28 7.53 10.75
N LYS A 66 -6.49 8.11 10.68
CA LYS A 66 -7.04 8.98 11.74
C LYS A 66 -7.25 8.22 13.05
N GLU A 67 -7.77 7.00 13.00
CA GLU A 67 -7.89 6.12 14.17
C GLU A 67 -6.52 5.80 14.76
N ASN A 68 -5.56 5.46 13.90
CA ASN A 68 -4.18 5.14 14.29
C ASN A 68 -3.49 6.30 15.00
N LEU A 69 -3.77 7.56 14.66
CA LEU A 69 -3.22 8.70 15.41
C LEU A 69 -3.66 8.70 16.89
N GLY A 70 -4.90 8.27 17.16
CA GLY A 70 -5.41 8.05 18.51
C GLY A 70 -4.72 6.87 19.18
N TYR A 71 -4.68 5.72 18.51
CA TYR A 71 -4.03 4.52 19.05
C TYR A 71 -2.55 4.71 19.33
N LEU A 72 -1.82 5.44 18.47
CA LEU A 72 -0.41 5.73 18.70
C LEU A 72 -0.22 6.63 19.92
N GLN A 73 -1.14 7.55 20.20
CA GLN A 73 -1.09 8.30 21.45
C GLN A 73 -1.34 7.37 22.65
N GLU A 74 -2.35 6.49 22.58
CA GLU A 74 -2.62 5.50 23.63
C GLU A 74 -1.40 4.58 23.87
N ASN A 75 -0.74 4.11 22.81
CA ASN A 75 0.45 3.27 22.89
C ASN A 75 1.61 4.04 23.56
N ILE A 76 1.83 5.31 23.22
CA ILE A 76 2.85 6.17 23.86
C ILE A 76 2.54 6.33 25.36
N ASP A 77 1.30 6.66 25.71
CA ASP A 77 0.88 6.86 27.10
C ASP A 77 1.06 5.57 27.93
N ASN A 78 0.79 4.40 27.32
CA ASN A 78 1.01 3.10 27.95
C ASN A 78 2.50 2.82 28.21
N VAL A 79 3.38 3.12 27.24
CA VAL A 79 4.83 2.95 27.41
C VAL A 79 5.37 3.90 28.48
N ASP A 80 4.90 5.15 28.53
CA ASP A 80 5.28 6.11 29.56
C ASP A 80 4.83 5.65 30.97
N ALA A 81 3.64 5.06 31.08
CA ALA A 81 3.18 4.43 32.32
C ALA A 81 4.05 3.24 32.72
N ASN A 82 4.48 2.41 31.75
CA ASN A 82 5.41 1.31 31.99
C ASN A 82 6.77 1.83 32.50
N VAL A 83 7.29 2.93 31.96
CA VAL A 83 8.55 3.54 32.42
C VAL A 83 8.46 3.93 33.89
N VAL A 84 7.36 4.55 34.33
CA VAL A 84 7.15 4.92 35.74
C VAL A 84 7.16 3.68 36.64
N LYS A 85 6.44 2.64 36.21
CA LYS A 85 6.34 1.34 36.89
C LYS A 85 7.69 0.64 37.00
N ILE A 86 8.42 0.46 35.89
CA ILE A 86 9.74 -0.18 35.89
C ILE A 86 10.74 0.62 36.74
N ARG A 87 10.66 1.97 36.72
CA ARG A 87 11.55 2.81 37.54
C ARG A 87 11.33 2.60 39.04
N SER A 88 10.10 2.31 39.47
CA SER A 88 9.79 2.07 40.88
C SER A 88 10.48 0.81 41.45
N LEU A 89 10.77 -0.20 40.61
CA LEU A 89 11.53 -1.39 41.01
C LEU A 89 12.93 -1.08 41.53
N ARG A 90 13.52 0.06 41.14
CA ARG A 90 14.84 0.48 41.63
C ARG A 90 14.83 0.90 43.10
N THR A 91 13.68 1.32 43.60
CA THR A 91 13.51 1.80 44.99
C THR A 91 12.78 0.79 45.86
N ASP A 92 11.82 0.06 45.29
CA ASP A 92 11.06 -0.98 45.97
C ASP A 92 10.86 -2.16 45.02
N LYS A 93 11.47 -3.30 45.36
CA LYS A 93 11.40 -4.51 44.52
C LYS A 93 9.97 -5.05 44.40
N ASN A 94 9.10 -4.79 45.38
CA ASN A 94 7.72 -5.25 45.35
C ASN A 94 6.76 -4.22 44.71
N ALA A 95 7.29 -3.17 44.07
CA ALA A 95 6.48 -2.10 43.51
C ALA A 95 5.65 -2.51 42.27
N LEU A 96 5.88 -3.70 41.71
CA LEU A 96 5.09 -4.24 40.62
C LEU A 96 4.51 -5.61 40.99
N ASN A 97 3.21 -5.77 40.73
CA ASN A 97 2.59 -7.08 40.66
C ASN A 97 2.65 -7.65 39.24
N ASN A 98 2.48 -8.97 39.14
CA ASN A 98 2.28 -9.64 37.86
C ASN A 98 1.11 -9.01 37.11
N SER A 99 1.28 -8.79 35.79
CA SER A 99 0.29 -8.21 34.87
C SER A 99 0.13 -6.68 34.88
N GLU A 100 0.95 -5.93 35.61
CA GLU A 100 0.83 -4.46 35.64
C GLU A 100 1.44 -3.73 34.44
N LEU A 101 2.36 -4.36 33.72
CA LEU A 101 2.96 -3.76 32.52
C LEU A 101 2.04 -3.94 31.31
N LEU A 102 1.76 -2.83 30.64
CA LEU A 102 0.85 -2.75 29.51
C LEU A 102 1.66 -2.72 28.22
N PHE A 103 2.09 -3.89 27.74
CA PHE A 103 2.65 -4.04 26.39
C PHE A 103 1.50 -4.35 25.44
N ARG A 104 0.80 -3.30 25.00
CA ARG A 104 -0.34 -3.41 24.07
C ARG A 104 -0.09 -2.46 22.92
N PHE A 105 -0.02 -3.04 21.73
CA PHE A 105 0.08 -2.29 20.50
C PHE A 105 -1.25 -2.35 19.76
N ARG A 106 -1.91 -1.20 19.63
CA ARG A 106 -3.17 -1.07 18.89
C ARG A 106 -2.93 -0.40 17.54
N TRP A 107 -3.51 -0.96 16.49
CA TRP A 107 -3.38 -0.51 15.11
C TRP A 107 -4.61 -0.94 14.27
N SER A 108 -5.01 -0.10 13.33
CA SER A 108 -5.96 -0.35 12.25
C SER A 108 -5.18 -0.51 10.94
N ASP A 109 -5.42 -1.60 10.22
CA ASP A 109 -4.66 -1.93 9.00
C ASP A 109 -4.88 -0.91 7.87
N LEU A 110 -3.84 -0.75 7.04
CA LEU A 110 -3.86 0.05 5.82
C LEU A 110 -3.72 -0.87 4.61
N SER A 111 -4.67 -0.81 3.67
CA SER A 111 -4.68 -1.67 2.47
C SER A 111 -3.87 -1.06 1.33
N ASP A 112 -3.23 -1.89 0.52
CA ASP A 112 -2.59 -1.51 -0.75
C ASP A 112 -3.08 -2.35 -1.94
N SER A 113 -4.19 -3.07 -1.75
CA SER A 113 -4.73 -4.05 -2.70
C SER A 113 -5.18 -3.41 -4.01
N ALA A 114 -5.87 -2.27 -3.95
CA ALA A 114 -6.34 -1.56 -5.14
C ALA A 114 -5.16 -0.96 -5.91
N TRP A 115 -4.19 -0.39 -5.20
CA TRP A 115 -2.94 0.07 -5.79
C TRP A 115 -2.16 -1.03 -6.50
N ARG A 116 -1.95 -2.17 -5.84
CA ARG A 116 -1.28 -3.33 -6.43
C ARG A 116 -2.05 -3.88 -7.63
N SER A 117 -3.36 -4.01 -7.52
CA SER A 117 -4.21 -4.45 -8.63
C SER A 117 -4.13 -3.52 -9.84
N ALA A 118 -4.16 -2.19 -9.63
CA ALA A 118 -4.00 -1.21 -10.71
C ALA A 118 -2.64 -1.32 -11.41
N ARG A 119 -1.57 -1.60 -10.65
CA ARG A 119 -0.24 -1.86 -11.21
C ARG A 119 -0.22 -3.16 -12.02
N ASP A 120 -0.75 -4.23 -11.46
CA ASP A 120 -0.64 -5.58 -12.03
C ASP A 120 -1.55 -5.76 -13.26
N THR A 121 -2.65 -5.01 -13.35
CA THR A 121 -3.53 -4.94 -14.54
C THR A 121 -3.01 -4.00 -15.62
N GLY A 122 -1.93 -3.25 -15.38
CA GLY A 122 -1.39 -2.26 -16.31
C GLY A 122 -2.17 -0.95 -16.38
N ALA A 123 -3.18 -0.75 -15.52
CA ALA A 123 -4.01 0.46 -15.49
C ALA A 123 -3.18 1.73 -15.30
N LEU A 124 -2.13 1.68 -14.47
CA LEU A 124 -1.25 2.81 -14.20
C LEU A 124 -0.52 3.32 -15.46
N ALA A 125 -0.18 2.45 -16.40
CA ALA A 125 0.50 2.84 -17.64
C ALA A 125 -0.40 3.65 -18.59
N LEU A 126 -1.72 3.56 -18.39
CA LEU A 126 -2.74 4.25 -19.18
C LEU A 126 -3.22 5.55 -18.52
N MET A 127 -2.69 5.89 -17.33
CA MET A 127 -3.03 7.10 -16.58
C MET A 127 -2.04 8.24 -16.85
N PRO A 128 -2.44 9.51 -16.62
CA PRO A 128 -1.51 10.63 -16.63
C PRO A 128 -0.38 10.45 -15.61
N THR A 129 0.87 10.69 -16.02
CA THR A 129 2.06 10.49 -15.18
C THR A 129 1.96 11.22 -13.84
N GLU A 130 1.50 12.47 -13.84
CA GLU A 130 1.36 13.26 -12.60
C GLU A 130 0.36 12.65 -11.61
N GLU A 131 -0.67 11.96 -12.11
CA GLU A 131 -1.64 11.27 -11.26
C GLU A 131 -1.00 10.05 -10.60
N VAL A 132 -0.31 9.23 -11.40
CA VAL A 132 0.41 8.04 -10.92
C VAL A 132 1.47 8.40 -9.90
N THR A 133 2.23 9.48 -10.14
CA THR A 133 3.25 9.97 -9.20
C THR A 133 2.65 10.30 -7.83
N ARG A 134 1.50 10.99 -7.78
CA ARG A 134 0.86 11.32 -6.50
C ARG A 134 0.38 10.09 -5.73
N TYR A 135 -0.19 9.09 -6.44
CA TYR A 135 -0.52 7.81 -5.80
C TYR A 135 0.74 7.12 -5.28
N ALA A 136 1.79 7.02 -6.10
CA ALA A 136 3.04 6.38 -5.71
C ALA A 136 3.69 7.03 -4.49
N GLU A 137 3.68 8.35 -4.39
CA GLU A 137 4.18 9.09 -3.22
C GLU A 137 3.38 8.75 -1.95
N SER A 138 2.05 8.70 -2.04
CA SER A 138 1.18 8.36 -0.89
C SER A 138 1.36 6.91 -0.44
N TYR A 139 1.38 5.96 -1.38
CA TYR A 139 1.61 4.55 -1.06
C TYR A 139 3.05 4.28 -0.59
N GLY A 140 4.03 5.06 -1.04
CA GLY A 140 5.40 5.01 -0.50
C GLY A 140 5.46 5.49 0.96
N LEU A 141 4.75 6.56 1.31
CA LEU A 141 4.61 6.98 2.72
C LEU A 141 3.89 5.94 3.57
N GLN A 142 2.85 5.29 3.02
CA GLN A 142 2.16 4.18 3.67
C GLN A 142 3.11 3.00 3.95
N GLU A 143 3.94 2.62 2.99
CA GLU A 143 4.93 1.55 3.15
C GLU A 143 5.94 1.87 4.27
N LEU A 144 6.43 3.12 4.34
CA LEU A 144 7.31 3.55 5.42
C LEU A 144 6.63 3.48 6.79
N ALA A 145 5.36 3.89 6.88
CA ALA A 145 4.58 3.80 8.11
C ALA A 145 4.36 2.33 8.52
N LEU A 146 3.98 1.45 7.60
CA LEU A 146 3.79 0.02 7.86
C LEU A 146 5.09 -0.68 8.29
N HIS A 147 6.21 -0.35 7.65
CA HIS A 147 7.51 -0.88 8.07
C HIS A 147 7.88 -0.42 9.49
N GLN A 148 7.65 0.85 9.81
CA GLN A 148 7.89 1.38 11.14
C GLN A 148 6.94 0.76 12.18
N GLU A 149 5.69 0.49 11.82
CA GLU A 149 4.70 -0.22 12.65
C GLU A 149 5.19 -1.62 13.02
N VAL A 150 5.45 -2.48 12.03
CA VAL A 150 5.91 -3.86 12.27
C VAL A 150 7.18 -3.89 13.11
N THR A 151 8.17 -3.04 12.78
CA THR A 151 9.44 -3.02 13.53
C THR A 151 9.27 -2.50 14.96
N THR A 152 8.28 -1.66 15.23
CA THR A 152 7.96 -1.19 16.59
C THR A 152 7.24 -2.29 17.37
N LEU A 153 6.25 -2.94 16.76
CA LEU A 153 5.50 -4.06 17.35
C LEU A 153 6.42 -5.22 17.75
N VAL A 154 7.31 -5.64 16.85
CA VAL A 154 8.28 -6.72 17.11
C VAL A 154 9.21 -6.32 18.26
N TYR A 155 9.75 -5.10 18.23
CA TYR A 155 10.65 -4.61 19.27
C TYR A 155 9.99 -4.54 20.65
N GLU A 156 8.74 -4.05 20.72
CA GLU A 156 7.98 -4.01 21.98
C GLU A 156 7.68 -5.41 22.52
N THR A 157 7.39 -6.37 21.64
CA THR A 157 7.19 -7.77 22.02
C THR A 157 8.46 -8.39 22.60
N GLU A 158 9.61 -8.15 21.95
CA GLU A 158 10.92 -8.63 22.40
C GLU A 158 11.35 -7.99 23.73
N LEU A 159 10.95 -6.74 23.98
CA LEU A 159 11.24 -6.04 25.23
C LEU A 159 10.67 -6.74 26.46
N ALA A 160 9.61 -7.53 26.32
CA ALA A 160 9.04 -8.31 27.41
C ALA A 160 9.88 -9.55 27.80
N ALA A 161 10.97 -9.86 27.09
CA ALA A 161 11.77 -11.07 27.31
C ALA A 161 12.28 -11.25 28.75
N PRO A 162 12.80 -10.23 29.47
CA PRO A 162 13.24 -10.41 30.85
C PRO A 162 12.11 -10.88 31.78
N LEU A 163 10.87 -10.43 31.53
CA LEU A 163 9.67 -10.82 32.28
C LEU A 163 9.18 -12.25 31.95
N MET A 164 9.63 -12.80 30.82
CA MET A 164 9.37 -14.19 30.45
C MET A 164 10.39 -15.14 31.08
N VAL A 165 11.62 -14.67 31.25
CA VAL A 165 12.71 -15.41 31.91
C VAL A 165 12.51 -15.42 33.42
N GLU A 166 12.34 -14.25 34.02
CA GLU A 166 12.01 -14.09 35.43
C GLU A 166 10.56 -13.62 35.58
N LYS A 167 9.72 -14.53 36.08
CA LYS A 167 8.28 -14.33 36.20
C LYS A 167 7.90 -13.48 37.40
N ASP A 168 8.80 -13.36 38.39
CA ASP A 168 8.63 -12.46 39.52
C ASP A 168 9.36 -11.14 39.25
N PRO A 169 8.64 -10.03 38.93
CA PRO A 169 9.26 -8.73 38.69
C PRO A 169 10.16 -8.25 39.83
N ALA A 170 9.90 -8.70 41.07
CA ALA A 170 10.72 -8.37 42.24
C ALA A 170 12.09 -9.06 42.24
N ALA A 171 12.21 -10.17 41.51
CA ALA A 171 13.43 -10.95 41.36
C ALA A 171 14.29 -10.50 40.16
N LEU A 172 13.79 -9.59 39.32
CA LEU A 172 14.55 -9.03 38.20
C LEU A 172 15.89 -8.45 38.67
N ASN A 173 16.94 -8.78 37.93
CA ASN A 173 18.26 -8.25 38.24
C ASN A 173 18.37 -6.77 37.77
N PRO A 174 19.36 -6.00 38.25
CA PRO A 174 19.50 -4.59 37.87
C PRO A 174 19.75 -4.34 36.37
N GLU A 175 20.34 -5.32 35.66
CA GLU A 175 20.59 -5.26 34.22
C GLU A 175 19.27 -5.36 33.45
N ASP A 176 18.42 -6.34 33.78
CA ASP A 176 17.08 -6.51 33.19
C ASP A 176 16.22 -5.25 33.39
N VAL A 177 16.25 -4.66 34.59
CA VAL A 177 15.52 -3.41 34.89
C VAL A 177 16.07 -2.24 34.06
N HIS A 178 17.38 -2.20 33.82
CA HIS A 178 17.98 -1.19 32.94
C HIS A 178 17.60 -1.41 31.48
N GLU A 179 17.61 -2.65 31.00
CA GLU A 179 17.19 -3.01 29.64
C GLU A 179 15.73 -2.64 29.38
N LEU A 180 14.83 -2.99 30.31
CA LEU A 180 13.40 -2.62 30.24
C LEU A 180 13.20 -1.11 30.14
N LEU A 181 13.91 -0.32 30.95
CA LEU A 181 13.83 1.15 30.91
C LEU A 181 14.36 1.73 29.60
N LYS A 182 15.51 1.23 29.14
CA LYS A 182 16.12 1.68 27.88
C LYS A 182 15.22 1.33 26.70
N GLY A 183 14.70 0.11 26.67
CA GLY A 183 13.82 -0.34 25.60
C GLY A 183 12.51 0.44 25.58
N ALA A 184 11.90 0.71 26.73
CA ALA A 184 10.69 1.54 26.79
C ALA A 184 10.94 2.95 26.21
N ALA A 185 12.08 3.59 26.53
CA ALA A 185 12.44 4.88 25.93
C ALA A 185 12.63 4.79 24.40
N ILE A 186 13.23 3.71 23.89
CA ILE A 186 13.37 3.47 22.45
C ILE A 186 11.99 3.27 21.81
N THR A 187 11.08 2.53 22.45
CA THR A 187 9.71 2.34 21.97
C THR A 187 8.96 3.67 21.86
N THR A 188 9.07 4.57 22.85
CA THR A 188 8.47 5.92 22.77
C THR A 188 8.98 6.71 21.56
N ILE A 189 10.30 6.66 21.28
CA ILE A 189 10.89 7.30 20.10
C ILE A 189 10.31 6.70 18.81
N ARG A 190 10.26 5.36 18.72
CA ARG A 190 9.74 4.64 17.56
C ARG A 190 8.27 4.94 17.29
N LEU A 191 7.43 4.94 18.33
CA LEU A 191 6.00 5.30 18.26
C LEU A 191 5.81 6.76 17.85
N SER A 192 6.65 7.67 18.35
CA SER A 192 6.60 9.09 17.97
C SER A 192 6.95 9.28 16.49
N THR A 193 7.97 8.58 15.99
CA THR A 193 8.32 8.57 14.57
C THR A 193 7.19 8.00 13.72
N LEU A 194 6.59 6.87 14.13
CA LEU A 194 5.44 6.28 13.45
C LEU A 194 4.27 7.26 13.39
N LYS A 195 3.97 7.95 14.49
CA LYS A 195 2.93 8.97 14.54
C LYS A 195 3.19 10.11 13.56
N GLN A 196 4.43 10.57 13.43
CA GLN A 196 4.80 11.60 12.44
C GLN A 196 4.60 11.11 11.00
N LEU A 197 4.93 9.85 10.70
CA LEU A 197 4.68 9.25 9.38
C LEU A 197 3.18 9.18 9.08
N VAL A 198 2.37 8.72 10.04
CA VAL A 198 0.90 8.64 9.89
C VAL A 198 0.27 10.03 9.74
N MET A 199 0.77 11.06 10.43
CA MET A 199 0.31 12.45 10.23
C MET A 199 0.60 12.96 8.81
N GLN A 200 1.77 12.64 8.26
CA GLN A 200 2.10 12.99 6.87
C GLN A 200 1.25 12.23 5.87
N LEU A 201 1.00 10.95 6.15
CA LEU A 201 0.16 10.09 5.32
C LEU A 201 -1.31 10.55 5.29
N GLU A 202 -1.89 10.88 6.45
CA GLU A 202 -3.26 11.42 6.55
C GLU A 202 -3.41 12.70 5.72
N LYS A 203 -2.45 13.62 5.83
CA LYS A 203 -2.42 14.82 4.99
C LYS A 203 -2.36 14.48 3.50
N SER A 204 -1.53 13.51 3.13
CA SER A 204 -1.37 13.08 1.73
C SER A 204 -2.66 12.47 1.17
N TYR A 205 -3.37 11.65 1.95
CA TYR A 205 -4.68 11.12 1.58
C TYR A 205 -5.73 12.23 1.44
N ALA A 206 -5.78 13.18 2.36
CA ALA A 206 -6.70 14.31 2.28
C ALA A 206 -6.50 15.14 0.99
N GLU A 207 -5.25 15.37 0.59
CA GLU A 207 -4.91 16.06 -0.66
C GLU A 207 -5.35 15.27 -1.91
N LEU A 208 -5.17 13.95 -1.91
CA LEU A 208 -5.64 13.07 -3.00
C LEU A 208 -7.16 13.09 -3.15
N LEU A 209 -7.89 12.99 -2.03
CA LEU A 209 -9.36 12.96 -2.04
C LEU A 209 -9.96 14.31 -2.47
N GLN A 210 -9.35 15.44 -2.09
CA GLN A 210 -9.80 16.76 -2.54
C GLN A 210 -9.64 16.95 -4.06
N LYS A 211 -8.52 16.49 -4.64
CA LYS A 211 -8.27 16.64 -6.08
C LYS A 211 -9.14 15.75 -6.96
N GLN A 212 -9.65 14.64 -6.44
CA GLN A 212 -10.57 13.78 -7.19
C GLN A 212 -12.01 14.30 -7.20
N ALA A 213 -12.34 15.27 -6.34
CA ALA A 213 -13.66 15.91 -6.30
C ALA A 213 -13.79 17.15 -7.21
N ALA A 214 -12.68 17.62 -7.80
CA ALA A 214 -12.58 18.79 -8.68
C ALA A 214 -12.46 18.38 -10.15
#